data_AF-A0A7R9L9X4-F1
#
_entry.id   AF-A0A7R9L9X4-F1
#
_cell.length_a   1.000
_cell.length_b   1.000
_cell.length_c   1.000
_cell.angle_alpha   90.00
_cell.angle_beta   90.00
_cell.angle_gamma   90.00
#
_symmetry.space_group_name_H-M   'P 1'
#
loop_
_entity.id
_entity.type
_entity.pdbx_description
1 polymer ?
#
loop_
_entity_poly.entity_id
_entity_poly.type
_entity_poly.pdbx_seq_one_letter_code
_entity_poly.pdbx_strand_id
1 'polypeptide(L)'
;MRVYCIVIFVAVSGLSLAQKRKNRSEEKNCKKDDFDRHSSNVFGQFGLDELSFPETRSQLSAYCKKAKESTEFSKQYGTNCLKSTSQTLMSLATYNFDKVNKAYCAKNGKLKDAWVNWAKCGNQAKPKTTKCWDTMLVTMANAKKIQNSKLRIPTVCCNYYRWIKCTSKALEDMGPSVCSKQAVEGYTAHINKASVDSMNLICSRYEDNPTKCEANFKEVPNTRPKRLDKMPLLYVFDLFDSL
;
A
#
# COMPACT_ATOMS: atom_id res chain seq x y z
N MET A 1 -50.02 -32.06 15.35
CA MET A 1 -49.52 -30.92 14.53
C MET A 1 -48.80 -29.80 15.30
N ARG A 2 -48.53 -29.91 16.62
CA ARG A 2 -47.82 -28.85 17.39
C ARG A 2 -46.33 -29.13 17.67
N VAL A 3 -45.86 -30.36 17.51
CA VAL A 3 -44.48 -30.76 17.88
C VAL A 3 -43.45 -30.44 16.77
N TYR A 4 -43.86 -30.48 15.50
CA TYR A 4 -42.95 -30.25 14.36
C TYR A 4 -42.49 -28.78 14.21
N CYS A 5 -43.29 -27.79 14.63
CA CYS A 5 -42.89 -26.38 14.51
C CYS A 5 -41.80 -25.96 15.52
N ILE A 6 -41.73 -26.60 16.68
CA ILE A 6 -40.76 -26.25 17.73
C ILE A 6 -39.35 -26.74 17.36
N VAL A 7 -39.24 -27.93 16.76
CA VAL A 7 -37.96 -28.52 16.36
C VAL A 7 -37.27 -27.71 15.24
N ILE A 8 -38.05 -27.17 14.30
CA ILE A 8 -37.50 -26.34 13.20
C ILE A 8 -36.99 -24.99 13.72
N PHE A 9 -37.68 -24.36 14.66
CA PHE A 9 -37.24 -23.07 15.23
C PHE A 9 -35.94 -23.17 16.02
N VAL A 10 -35.72 -24.28 16.75
CA VAL A 10 -34.46 -24.53 17.49
C VAL A 10 -33.30 -24.82 16.54
N ALA A 11 -33.53 -25.51 15.42
CA ALA A 11 -32.48 -25.79 14.42
C ALA A 11 -32.01 -24.51 13.70
N VAL A 12 -32.92 -23.60 13.34
CA VAL A 12 -32.58 -22.34 12.64
C VAL A 12 -31.88 -21.35 13.59
N SER A 13 -32.25 -21.32 14.87
CA SER A 13 -31.58 -20.50 15.88
C SER A 13 -30.20 -21.08 16.30
N GLY A 14 -30.04 -22.41 16.29
CA GLY A 14 -28.76 -23.08 16.51
C GLY A 14 -27.75 -22.83 15.37
N LEU A 15 -28.19 -22.89 14.11
CA LEU A 15 -27.35 -22.58 12.94
C LEU A 15 -26.90 -21.11 12.92
N SER A 16 -27.81 -20.18 13.22
CA SER A 16 -27.47 -18.75 13.27
C SER A 16 -26.51 -18.42 14.43
N LEU A 17 -26.62 -19.07 15.59
CA LEU A 17 -25.67 -18.92 16.69
C LEU A 17 -24.32 -19.57 16.41
N ALA A 18 -24.28 -20.73 15.74
CA ALA A 18 -23.04 -21.39 15.34
C ALA A 18 -22.29 -20.60 14.26
N GLN A 19 -23.00 -20.02 13.29
CA GLN A 19 -22.44 -19.17 12.23
C GLN A 19 -21.97 -17.81 12.80
N LYS A 20 -22.71 -17.26 13.77
CA LYS A 20 -22.32 -16.04 14.51
C LYS A 20 -21.15 -16.28 15.47
N ARG A 21 -20.97 -17.50 16.00
CA ARG A 21 -19.78 -17.91 16.80
C ARG A 21 -18.56 -18.22 15.93
N LYS A 22 -18.73 -18.86 14.77
CA LYS A 22 -17.63 -19.09 13.81
C LYS A 22 -17.03 -17.78 13.29
N ASN A 23 -17.87 -16.74 13.13
CA ASN A 23 -17.41 -15.38 12.81
C ASN A 23 -16.89 -14.59 14.04
N ARG A 24 -17.05 -15.09 15.27
CA ARG A 24 -16.62 -14.40 16.51
C ARG A 24 -15.26 -14.87 17.02
N SER A 25 -14.70 -15.94 16.46
CA SER A 25 -13.45 -16.54 16.93
C SER A 25 -12.26 -16.36 15.98
N GLU A 26 -12.41 -15.64 14.87
CA GLU A 26 -11.24 -15.03 14.24
C GLU A 26 -10.82 -13.87 15.15
N GLU A 27 -9.80 -14.12 15.97
CA GLU A 27 -9.13 -13.07 16.74
C GLU A 27 -8.85 -11.91 15.79
N LYS A 28 -9.46 -10.74 16.05
CA LYS A 28 -9.30 -9.56 15.19
C LYS A 28 -7.83 -9.17 15.19
N ASN A 29 -7.11 -9.52 14.14
CA ASN A 29 -5.70 -9.21 14.05
C ASN A 29 -5.50 -7.75 13.62
N CYS A 30 -5.45 -6.87 14.63
CA CYS A 30 -5.20 -5.43 14.46
C CYS A 30 -3.77 -5.01 14.82
N LYS A 31 -2.83 -5.96 14.85
CA LYS A 31 -1.43 -5.65 15.11
C LYS A 31 -0.82 -4.96 13.89
N LYS A 32 -0.33 -3.74 14.06
CA LYS A 32 0.33 -2.98 12.99
C LYS A 32 1.47 -3.77 12.35
N ASP A 33 2.26 -4.49 13.15
CA ASP A 33 3.38 -5.31 12.67
C ASP A 33 2.93 -6.42 11.70
N ASP A 34 1.74 -6.97 11.90
CA ASP A 34 1.18 -7.97 10.99
C ASP A 34 0.74 -7.31 9.69
N PHE A 35 0.08 -6.15 9.76
CA PHE A 35 -0.22 -5.35 8.57
C PHE A 35 1.04 -4.98 7.79
N ASP A 36 2.05 -4.48 8.48
CA ASP A 36 3.32 -4.06 7.90
C ASP A 36 4.00 -5.22 7.17
N ARG A 37 4.02 -6.41 7.78
CA ARG A 37 4.55 -7.64 7.17
C ARG A 37 3.75 -8.06 5.93
N HIS A 38 2.43 -8.09 6.01
CA HIS A 38 1.58 -8.51 4.88
C HIS A 38 1.66 -7.53 3.72
N SER A 39 1.53 -6.23 3.98
CA SER A 39 1.63 -5.20 2.94
C SER A 39 3.04 -5.09 2.35
N SER A 40 4.09 -5.40 3.11
CA SER A 40 5.46 -5.46 2.57
C SER A 40 5.61 -6.51 1.47
N ASN A 41 4.89 -7.63 1.52
CA ASN A 41 4.93 -8.64 0.44
C ASN A 41 4.45 -8.11 -0.91
N VAL A 42 3.71 -7.00 -0.88
CA VAL A 42 3.03 -6.41 -2.02
C VAL A 42 3.70 -5.12 -2.51
N PHE A 43 4.02 -4.23 -1.58
CA PHE A 43 4.56 -2.90 -1.90
C PHE A 43 6.02 -2.75 -1.52
N GLY A 44 6.58 -3.66 -0.72
CA GLY A 44 7.93 -3.55 -0.21
C GLY A 44 9.00 -3.62 -1.32
N GLN A 45 8.70 -4.26 -2.45
CA GLN A 45 9.61 -4.31 -3.60
C GLN A 45 9.96 -2.92 -4.14
N PHE A 46 9.13 -1.90 -3.91
CA PHE A 46 9.40 -0.54 -4.37
C PHE A 46 10.50 0.19 -3.59
N GLY A 47 10.90 -0.30 -2.41
CA GLY A 47 11.88 0.43 -1.59
C GLY A 47 12.51 -0.28 -0.40
N LEU A 48 12.09 -1.50 -0.05
CA LEU A 48 12.73 -2.30 1.01
C LEU A 48 13.83 -3.18 0.41
N ASP A 49 15.07 -3.04 0.87
CA ASP A 49 16.24 -3.72 0.32
C ASP A 49 16.12 -5.25 0.32
N GLU A 50 15.45 -5.81 1.32
CA GLU A 50 15.30 -7.26 1.46
C GLU A 50 14.26 -7.88 0.49
N LEU A 51 13.58 -7.05 -0.31
CA LEU A 51 12.53 -7.49 -1.24
C LEU A 51 12.81 -7.05 -2.68
N SER A 52 12.79 -8.01 -3.60
CA SER A 52 13.01 -7.78 -5.03
C SER A 52 11.75 -8.07 -5.84
N PHE A 53 11.63 -7.40 -7.00
CA PHE A 53 10.62 -7.72 -7.98
C PHE A 53 10.86 -9.09 -8.62
N PRO A 54 9.79 -9.84 -8.97
CA PRO A 54 9.89 -11.05 -9.76
C PRO A 54 10.46 -10.80 -11.16
N GLU A 55 11.59 -11.43 -11.49
CA GLU A 55 12.26 -11.29 -12.80
C GLU A 55 11.95 -12.44 -13.76
N THR A 56 11.11 -13.39 -13.35
CA THR A 56 10.69 -14.53 -14.16
C THR A 56 9.20 -14.77 -14.00
N ARG A 57 8.58 -15.45 -14.97
CA ARG A 57 7.16 -15.84 -14.89
C ARG A 57 6.86 -16.75 -13.70
N SER A 58 7.80 -17.62 -13.32
CA SER A 58 7.64 -18.51 -12.16
C SER A 58 7.63 -17.71 -10.85
N GLN A 59 8.60 -16.80 -10.66
CA GLN A 59 8.61 -15.90 -9.51
C GLN A 59 7.37 -15.00 -9.49
N LEU A 60 6.90 -14.53 -10.65
CA LEU A 60 5.70 -13.70 -10.75
C LEU A 60 4.46 -14.48 -10.29
N SER A 61 4.34 -15.76 -10.65
CA SER A 61 3.27 -16.63 -10.16
C SER A 61 3.28 -16.74 -8.63
N ALA A 62 4.46 -16.93 -8.03
CA ALA A 62 4.60 -16.99 -6.58
C ALA A 62 4.25 -15.65 -5.90
N TYR A 63 4.69 -14.53 -6.48
CA TYR A 63 4.31 -13.19 -6.04
C TYR A 63 2.80 -13.00 -6.10
N CYS A 64 2.14 -13.37 -7.20
CA CYS A 64 0.70 -13.21 -7.37
C CYS A 64 -0.12 -13.99 -6.33
N LYS A 65 0.36 -15.16 -5.89
CA LYS A 65 -0.27 -15.89 -4.77
C LYS A 65 -0.17 -15.09 -3.46
N LYS A 66 1.04 -14.64 -3.10
CA LYS A 66 1.27 -13.83 -1.89
C LYS A 66 0.52 -12.50 -1.93
N ALA A 67 0.43 -11.89 -3.11
CA ALA A 67 -0.28 -10.64 -3.33
C ALA A 67 -1.77 -10.81 -3.05
N LYS A 68 -2.39 -11.87 -3.57
CA LYS A 68 -3.80 -12.19 -3.28
C LYS A 68 -4.05 -12.39 -1.78
N GLU A 69 -3.20 -13.17 -1.11
CA GLU A 69 -3.29 -13.42 0.34
C GLU A 69 -3.15 -12.11 1.14
N SER A 70 -2.21 -11.24 0.75
CA SER A 70 -1.96 -9.97 1.43
C SER A 70 -3.04 -8.92 1.16
N THR A 71 -3.64 -8.90 -0.04
CA THR A 71 -4.81 -8.06 -0.32
C THR A 71 -6.00 -8.48 0.54
N GLU A 72 -6.26 -9.78 0.67
CA GLU A 72 -7.35 -10.29 1.50
C GLU A 72 -7.14 -9.91 2.97
N PHE A 73 -5.93 -10.10 3.49
CA PHE A 73 -5.56 -9.62 4.82
C PHE A 73 -5.81 -8.12 4.98
N SER A 74 -5.38 -7.31 4.00
CA SER A 74 -5.54 -5.85 4.04
C SER A 74 -7.01 -5.41 4.06
N LYS A 75 -7.89 -6.11 3.32
CA LYS A 75 -9.35 -5.88 3.35
C LYS A 75 -9.94 -6.17 4.73
N GLN A 76 -9.54 -7.30 5.33
CA GLN A 76 -9.99 -7.69 6.67
C GLN A 76 -9.47 -6.73 7.73
N TYR A 77 -8.19 -6.34 7.66
CA TYR A 77 -7.59 -5.33 8.53
C TYR A 77 -8.34 -3.99 8.42
N GLY A 78 -8.59 -3.51 7.21
CA GLY A 78 -9.38 -2.30 6.99
C GLY A 78 -10.78 -2.37 7.59
N THR A 79 -11.47 -3.51 7.46
CA THR A 79 -12.83 -3.72 8.00
C THR A 79 -12.85 -3.84 9.52
N ASN A 80 -11.86 -4.51 10.09
CA ASN A 80 -11.85 -4.88 11.51
C ASN A 80 -11.18 -3.85 12.41
N CYS A 81 -10.22 -3.09 11.88
CA CYS A 81 -9.24 -2.32 12.66
C CYS A 81 -9.22 -0.83 12.34
N LEU A 82 -9.65 -0.42 11.13
CA LEU A 82 -9.69 0.98 10.74
C LEU A 82 -11.12 1.53 10.81
N LYS A 83 -11.24 2.86 10.84
CA LYS A 83 -12.51 3.58 10.86
C LYS A 83 -12.51 4.71 9.84
N SER A 84 -13.70 5.16 9.46
CA SER A 84 -13.92 6.40 8.71
C SER A 84 -13.01 6.51 7.47
N THR A 85 -12.26 7.61 7.34
CA THR A 85 -11.35 7.87 6.21
C THR A 85 -10.27 6.80 6.06
N SER A 86 -9.67 6.30 7.15
CA SER A 86 -8.65 5.26 7.12
C SER A 86 -9.19 3.95 6.51
N GLN A 87 -10.42 3.59 6.84
CA GLN A 87 -11.10 2.41 6.26
C GLN A 87 -11.39 2.60 4.76
N THR A 88 -11.87 3.78 4.36
CA THR A 88 -12.11 4.12 2.94
C THR A 88 -10.81 4.10 2.14
N LEU A 89 -9.73 4.67 2.68
CA LEU A 89 -8.40 4.65 2.07
C LEU A 89 -7.90 3.24 1.83
N MET A 90 -8.04 2.35 2.83
CA MET A 90 -7.66 0.95 2.69
C MET A 90 -8.49 0.23 1.60
N SER A 91 -9.80 0.50 1.57
CA SER A 91 -10.69 -0.12 0.59
C SER A 91 -10.32 0.30 -0.83
N LEU A 92 -10.00 1.58 -1.04
CA LEU A 92 -9.49 2.09 -2.32
C LEU A 92 -8.11 1.50 -2.66
N ALA A 93 -7.20 1.42 -1.69
CA ALA A 93 -5.85 0.93 -1.91
C ALA A 93 -5.87 -0.55 -2.35
N THR A 94 -6.67 -1.37 -1.67
CA THR A 94 -6.83 -2.79 -2.02
C THR A 94 -7.55 -2.98 -3.35
N TYR A 95 -8.58 -2.18 -3.65
CA TYR A 95 -9.26 -2.18 -4.95
C TYR A 95 -8.30 -1.83 -6.11
N ASN A 96 -7.53 -0.76 -5.97
CA ASN A 96 -6.57 -0.32 -6.99
C ASN A 96 -5.49 -1.36 -7.21
N PHE A 97 -4.96 -1.89 -6.11
CA PHE A 97 -3.94 -2.93 -6.17
C PHE A 97 -4.46 -4.16 -6.93
N ASP A 98 -5.64 -4.67 -6.59
CA ASP A 98 -6.26 -5.81 -7.29
C ASP A 98 -6.49 -5.50 -8.78
N LYS A 99 -7.02 -4.31 -9.09
CA LYS A 99 -7.30 -3.86 -10.46
C LYS A 99 -6.04 -3.82 -11.32
N VAL A 100 -4.96 -3.24 -10.80
CA VAL A 100 -3.67 -3.16 -11.51
C VAL A 100 -3.03 -4.53 -11.65
N ASN A 101 -3.03 -5.33 -10.58
CA ASN A 101 -2.38 -6.64 -10.58
C ASN A 101 -3.12 -7.67 -11.43
N LYS A 102 -4.42 -7.50 -11.70
CA LYS A 102 -5.19 -8.41 -12.57
C LYS A 102 -4.53 -8.61 -13.94
N ALA A 103 -3.95 -7.56 -14.54
CA ALA A 103 -3.31 -7.63 -15.85
C ALA A 103 -2.02 -8.47 -15.87
N TYR A 104 -1.37 -8.62 -14.71
CA TYR A 104 -0.12 -9.36 -14.51
C TYR A 104 -0.39 -10.77 -13.94
N CYS A 105 -1.30 -10.88 -12.99
CA CYS A 105 -1.52 -12.07 -12.17
C CYS A 105 -2.63 -13.01 -12.66
N ALA A 106 -3.53 -12.57 -13.54
CA ALA A 106 -4.55 -13.47 -14.09
C ALA A 106 -3.89 -14.62 -14.88
N LYS A 107 -4.59 -15.78 -14.96
CA LYS A 107 -4.14 -16.95 -15.75
C LYS A 107 -3.75 -16.52 -17.18
N ASN A 108 -4.60 -15.71 -17.81
CA ASN A 108 -4.39 -15.13 -19.15
C ASN A 108 -3.97 -13.65 -19.09
N GLY A 109 -3.23 -13.25 -18.05
CA GLY A 109 -2.74 -11.87 -17.88
C GLY A 109 -1.84 -11.46 -19.05
N LYS A 110 -2.23 -10.39 -19.76
CA LYS A 110 -1.58 -9.93 -20.99
C LYS A 110 -0.25 -9.20 -20.76
N LEU A 111 0.04 -8.79 -19.52
CA LEU A 111 1.20 -7.95 -19.20
C LEU A 111 2.31 -8.68 -18.43
N LYS A 112 2.29 -10.02 -18.39
CA LYS A 112 3.31 -10.83 -17.68
C LYS A 112 4.73 -10.55 -18.16
N ASP A 113 4.94 -10.44 -19.46
CA ASP A 113 6.27 -10.17 -20.01
C ASP A 113 6.69 -8.72 -19.79
N ALA A 114 5.73 -7.79 -19.85
CA ALA A 114 5.96 -6.41 -19.49
C ALA A 114 6.43 -6.29 -18.02
N TRP A 115 5.83 -7.05 -17.09
CA TRP A 115 6.29 -7.15 -15.70
C TRP A 115 7.76 -7.55 -15.63
N VAL A 116 8.12 -8.69 -16.22
CA VAL A 116 9.49 -9.20 -16.19
C VAL A 116 10.49 -8.17 -16.72
N ASN A 117 10.13 -7.42 -17.76
CA ASN A 117 10.97 -6.39 -18.33
C ASN A 117 11.24 -5.24 -17.34
N TRP A 118 10.20 -4.63 -16.77
CA TRP A 118 10.42 -3.51 -15.84
C TRP A 118 10.91 -3.95 -14.45
N ALA A 119 10.64 -5.19 -14.04
CA ALA A 119 11.11 -5.75 -12.77
C ALA A 119 12.64 -5.76 -12.67
N LYS A 120 13.32 -6.17 -13.75
CA LYS A 120 14.79 -6.16 -13.82
C LYS A 120 15.36 -4.75 -13.66
N CYS A 121 14.78 -3.77 -14.36
CA CYS A 121 15.12 -2.37 -14.21
C CYS A 121 14.91 -1.88 -12.77
N GLY A 122 13.76 -2.20 -12.16
CA GLY A 122 13.45 -1.86 -10.77
C GLY A 122 14.44 -2.43 -9.77
N ASN A 123 14.84 -3.69 -9.93
CA ASN A 123 15.84 -4.34 -9.06
C ASN A 123 17.24 -3.72 -9.23
N GLN A 124 17.64 -3.35 -10.45
CA GLN A 124 18.93 -2.68 -10.68
C GLN A 124 18.95 -1.25 -10.13
N ALA A 125 17.81 -0.54 -10.17
CA ALA A 125 17.67 0.79 -9.61
C ALA A 125 17.52 0.80 -8.07
N LYS A 126 17.43 -0.38 -7.43
CA LYS A 126 17.11 -0.54 -6.00
C LYS A 126 17.95 0.33 -5.06
N PRO A 127 19.29 0.42 -5.19
CA PRO A 127 20.10 1.25 -4.29
C PRO A 127 19.71 2.74 -4.30
N LYS A 128 19.10 3.23 -5.39
CA LYS A 128 18.59 4.59 -5.50
C LYS A 128 17.13 4.67 -5.04
N THR A 129 16.28 3.71 -5.41
CA THR A 129 14.85 3.74 -5.03
C THR A 129 14.63 3.50 -3.54
N THR A 130 15.48 2.69 -2.87
CA THR A 130 15.49 2.53 -1.41
C THR A 130 15.72 3.87 -0.71
N LYS A 131 16.67 4.69 -1.18
CA LYS A 131 16.91 6.04 -0.61
C LYS A 131 15.68 6.95 -0.73
N CYS A 132 14.95 6.85 -1.85
CA CYS A 132 13.69 7.56 -2.04
C CYS A 132 12.63 7.09 -1.04
N TRP A 133 12.54 5.78 -0.81
CA TRP A 133 11.62 5.16 0.14
C TRP A 133 11.93 5.54 1.59
N ASP A 134 13.20 5.45 2.00
CA ASP A 134 13.65 5.83 3.34
C ASP A 134 13.33 7.30 3.65
N THR A 135 13.62 8.19 2.70
CA THR A 135 13.27 9.62 2.81
C THR A 135 11.77 9.79 3.00
N MET A 136 10.96 9.04 2.25
CA MET A 136 9.52 9.05 2.38
C MET A 136 9.08 8.58 3.77
N LEU A 137 9.57 7.43 4.25
CA LEU A 137 9.20 6.87 5.56
C LEU A 137 9.57 7.81 6.71
N VAL A 138 10.78 8.37 6.71
CA VAL A 138 11.24 9.31 7.75
C VAL A 138 10.36 10.55 7.78
N THR A 139 10.06 11.12 6.60
CA THR A 139 9.20 12.30 6.49
C THR A 139 7.78 12.00 6.98
N MET A 140 7.18 10.86 6.58
CA MET A 140 5.84 10.47 7.03
C MET A 140 5.79 10.21 8.54
N ALA A 141 6.79 9.54 9.10
CA ALA A 141 6.88 9.28 10.54
C ALA A 141 6.95 10.57 11.37
N ASN A 142 7.56 11.62 10.83
CA ASN A 142 7.67 12.92 11.48
C ASN A 142 6.53 13.88 11.15
N ALA A 143 5.74 13.65 10.09
CA ALA A 143 4.62 14.52 9.72
C ALA A 143 3.62 14.70 10.86
N LYS A 144 3.34 13.67 11.66
CA LYS A 144 2.45 13.78 12.84
C LYS A 144 2.96 14.72 13.94
N LYS A 145 4.26 15.02 13.94
CA LYS A 145 4.92 15.89 14.92
C LYS A 145 4.96 17.36 14.49
N ILE A 146 4.49 17.68 13.29
CA ILE A 146 4.36 19.08 12.85
C ILE A 146 3.39 19.80 13.80
N GLN A 147 3.84 20.94 14.31
CA GLN A 147 3.10 21.73 15.30
C GLN A 147 1.79 22.25 14.69
N ASN A 148 1.86 22.83 13.50
CA ASN A 148 0.66 23.23 12.76
C ASN A 148 -0.02 21.99 12.14
N SER A 149 -1.06 21.48 12.82
CA SER A 149 -1.79 20.28 12.39
C SER A 149 -2.37 20.38 10.97
N LYS A 150 -2.69 21.60 10.51
CA LYS A 150 -3.19 21.84 9.14
C LYS A 150 -2.17 21.53 8.05
N LEU A 151 -0.88 21.48 8.39
CA LEU A 151 0.21 21.17 7.46
C LEU A 151 0.54 19.68 7.36
N ARG A 152 -0.02 18.84 8.23
CA ARG A 152 0.31 17.40 8.26
C ARG A 152 -0.09 16.67 6.99
N ILE A 153 -1.36 16.77 6.58
CA ILE A 153 -1.85 16.18 5.31
C ILE A 153 -1.14 16.79 4.10
N PRO A 154 -1.03 18.13 3.94
CA PRO A 154 -0.27 18.72 2.84
C PRO A 154 1.16 18.19 2.73
N THR A 155 1.85 18.02 3.87
CA THR A 155 3.21 17.48 3.91
C THR A 155 3.26 16.03 3.41
N VAL A 156 2.32 15.18 3.84
CA VAL A 156 2.23 13.79 3.36
C VAL A 156 1.98 13.74 1.86
N CYS A 157 1.10 14.59 1.34
CA CYS A 157 0.84 14.69 -0.09
C CYS A 157 2.08 15.12 -0.88
N CYS A 158 2.78 16.18 -0.44
CA CYS A 158 4.04 16.61 -1.02
C CYS A 158 5.10 15.50 -0.99
N ASN A 159 5.18 14.76 0.10
CA ASN A 159 6.14 13.67 0.26
C ASN A 159 5.84 12.49 -0.69
N TYR A 160 4.56 12.17 -0.93
CA TYR A 160 4.17 11.18 -1.93
C TYR A 160 4.63 11.58 -3.34
N TYR A 161 4.34 12.80 -3.79
CA TYR A 161 4.77 13.25 -5.12
C TYR A 161 6.29 13.33 -5.24
N ARG A 162 6.98 13.77 -4.18
CA ARG A 162 8.45 13.74 -4.10
C ARG A 162 8.99 12.31 -4.25
N TRP A 163 8.37 11.33 -3.61
CA TRP A 163 8.77 9.93 -3.73
C TRP A 163 8.59 9.39 -5.16
N ILE A 164 7.44 9.68 -5.81
CA ILE A 164 7.21 9.30 -7.21
C ILE A 164 8.29 9.88 -8.12
N LYS A 165 8.59 11.19 -7.99
CA LYS A 165 9.63 11.86 -8.78
C LYS A 165 11.03 11.29 -8.53
N CYS A 166 11.38 11.11 -7.25
CA CYS A 166 12.67 10.53 -6.86
C CYS A 166 12.84 9.13 -7.47
N THR A 167 11.78 8.32 -7.44
CA THR A 167 11.78 6.96 -7.99
C THR A 167 11.88 6.95 -9.51
N SER A 168 11.12 7.81 -10.22
CA SER A 168 11.23 7.95 -11.68
C SER A 168 12.66 8.34 -12.09
N LYS A 169 13.21 9.38 -11.43
CA LYS A 169 14.58 9.83 -11.68
C LYS A 169 15.59 8.73 -11.39
N ALA A 170 15.42 7.97 -10.32
CA ALA A 170 16.31 6.86 -9.97
C ALA A 170 16.39 5.80 -11.08
N LEU A 171 15.25 5.50 -11.74
CA LEU A 171 15.18 4.58 -12.87
C LEU A 171 15.79 5.18 -14.15
N GLU A 172 15.49 6.45 -14.44
CA GLU A 172 16.02 7.18 -15.59
C GLU A 172 17.55 7.31 -15.54
N ASP A 173 18.10 7.59 -14.35
CA ASP A 173 19.54 7.73 -14.11
C ASP A 173 20.30 6.38 -14.25
N MET A 174 19.61 5.26 -14.47
CA MET A 174 20.26 3.99 -14.84
C MET A 174 20.64 3.94 -16.34
N GLY A 175 20.05 4.81 -17.15
CA GLY A 175 20.29 4.88 -18.59
C GLY A 175 19.54 3.81 -19.39
N PRO A 176 19.38 4.01 -20.71
CA PRO A 176 18.54 3.17 -21.58
C PRO A 176 19.06 1.74 -21.77
N SER A 177 20.36 1.49 -21.51
CA SER A 177 20.98 0.16 -21.56
C SER A 177 20.57 -0.74 -20.40
N VAL A 178 20.17 -0.15 -19.27
CA VAL A 178 19.70 -0.86 -18.07
C VAL A 178 18.17 -0.77 -17.96
N CYS A 179 17.65 0.45 -18.10
CA CYS A 179 16.24 0.77 -17.96
C CYS A 179 15.76 1.41 -19.26
N SER A 180 15.19 0.61 -20.16
CA SER A 180 14.56 1.14 -21.37
C SER A 180 13.39 2.06 -21.01
N LYS A 181 13.04 2.99 -21.91
CA LYS A 181 11.91 3.91 -21.70
C LYS A 181 10.62 3.17 -21.32
N GLN A 182 10.33 2.06 -21.98
CA GLN A 182 9.16 1.22 -21.69
C GLN A 182 9.24 0.57 -20.30
N ALA A 183 10.44 0.23 -19.82
CA ALA A 183 10.62 -0.31 -18.47
C ALA A 183 10.35 0.76 -17.41
N VAL A 184 10.88 1.97 -17.59
CA VAL A 184 10.62 3.12 -16.70
C VAL A 184 9.12 3.44 -16.67
N GLU A 185 8.48 3.55 -17.83
CA GLU A 185 7.03 3.78 -17.96
C GLU A 185 6.21 2.66 -17.31
N GLY A 186 6.60 1.40 -17.51
CA GLY A 186 5.92 0.24 -16.92
C GLY A 186 5.96 0.25 -15.40
N TYR A 187 7.14 0.52 -14.82
CA TYR A 187 7.35 0.60 -13.38
C TYR A 187 6.56 1.76 -12.76
N THR A 188 6.72 2.96 -13.32
CA THR A 188 6.06 4.17 -12.82
C THR A 188 4.54 4.10 -12.97
N ALA A 189 4.04 3.57 -14.10
CA ALA A 189 2.61 3.34 -14.30
C ALA A 189 2.05 2.30 -13.31
N HIS A 190 2.83 1.28 -12.93
CA HIS A 190 2.39 0.32 -11.94
C HIS A 190 2.18 0.97 -10.57
N ILE A 191 3.16 1.74 -10.08
CA ILE A 191 3.02 2.50 -8.83
C ILE A 191 1.81 3.44 -8.91
N ASN A 192 1.79 4.32 -9.91
CA ASN A 192 0.78 5.35 -10.02
C ASN A 192 -0.63 4.76 -10.04
N LYS A 193 -0.88 3.72 -10.86
CA LYS A 193 -2.22 3.11 -10.92
C LYS A 193 -2.58 2.39 -9.62
N ALA A 194 -1.61 1.88 -8.86
CA ALA A 194 -1.86 1.21 -7.60
C ALA A 194 -2.22 2.18 -6.46
N SER A 195 -1.71 3.41 -6.50
CA SER A 195 -1.91 4.41 -5.44
C SER A 195 -2.89 5.54 -5.80
N VAL A 196 -3.18 5.79 -7.09
CA VAL A 196 -3.83 7.01 -7.57
C VAL A 196 -5.17 7.32 -6.88
N ASP A 197 -6.13 6.39 -6.79
CA ASP A 197 -7.45 6.76 -6.25
C ASP A 197 -7.38 7.03 -4.73
N SER A 198 -6.57 6.26 -3.99
CA SER A 198 -6.34 6.50 -2.56
C SER A 198 -5.65 7.85 -2.34
N MET A 199 -4.64 8.16 -3.15
CA MET A 199 -3.95 9.43 -3.03
C MET A 199 -4.82 10.59 -3.51
N ASN A 200 -5.63 10.45 -4.56
CA ASN A 200 -6.57 11.48 -4.98
C ASN A 200 -7.61 11.79 -3.91
N LEU A 201 -8.07 10.79 -3.15
CA LEU A 201 -9.00 11.03 -2.03
C LEU A 201 -8.45 12.05 -1.03
N ILE A 202 -7.15 11.98 -0.71
CA ILE A 202 -6.53 12.83 0.33
C ILE A 202 -5.71 13.99 -0.23
N CYS A 203 -5.25 13.86 -1.48
CA CYS A 203 -4.32 14.76 -2.14
C CYS A 203 -4.92 15.53 -3.34
N SER A 204 -6.18 15.31 -3.71
CA SER A 204 -6.81 16.00 -4.87
C SER A 204 -6.75 17.52 -4.83
N ARG A 205 -6.68 18.11 -3.63
CA ARG A 205 -6.57 19.57 -3.43
C ARG A 205 -5.13 20.07 -3.29
N TYR A 206 -4.16 19.16 -3.34
CA TYR A 206 -2.76 19.44 -3.15
C TYR A 206 -2.05 19.20 -4.47
N GLU A 207 -1.71 20.30 -5.13
CA GLU A 207 -0.87 20.28 -6.31
C GLU A 207 0.57 19.97 -5.91
N ASP A 208 1.28 19.28 -6.80
CA ASP A 208 2.72 19.12 -6.79
C ASP A 208 3.41 20.46 -7.11
N ASN A 209 3.21 21.43 -6.23
CA ASN A 209 3.76 22.78 -6.31
C ASN A 209 5.08 22.82 -5.52
N PRO A 210 6.24 22.94 -6.18
CA PRO A 210 7.54 22.85 -5.51
C PRO A 210 7.69 23.86 -4.38
N THR A 211 7.30 25.11 -4.60
CA THR A 211 7.44 26.18 -3.60
C THR A 211 6.61 25.91 -2.35
N LYS A 212 5.36 25.45 -2.51
CA LYS A 212 4.49 25.08 -1.37
C LYS A 212 5.03 23.85 -0.64
N CYS A 213 5.51 22.85 -1.37
CA CYS A 213 6.05 21.63 -0.77
C CYS A 213 7.34 21.88 0.01
N GLU A 214 8.26 22.71 -0.51
CA GLU A 214 9.47 23.09 0.22
C GLU A 214 9.15 23.87 1.50
N ALA A 215 8.12 24.72 1.50
CA ALA A 215 7.65 25.37 2.72
C ALA A 215 7.14 24.35 3.75
N ASN A 216 6.32 23.38 3.32
CA ASN A 216 5.81 22.33 4.20
C ASN A 216 6.93 21.47 4.80
N PHE A 217 7.96 21.14 4.01
CA PHE A 217 9.07 20.30 4.49
C PHE A 217 9.93 20.98 5.56
N LYS A 218 10.00 22.32 5.58
CA LYS A 218 10.71 23.07 6.65
C LYS A 218 10.07 22.88 8.02
N GLU A 219 8.78 22.57 8.06
CA GLU A 219 8.02 22.33 9.30
C GLU A 219 8.19 20.92 9.84
N VAL A 220 8.77 20.00 9.05
CA VAL A 220 9.01 18.61 9.47
C VAL A 220 10.16 18.56 10.46
N PRO A 221 9.96 18.04 11.69
CA PRO A 221 11.04 17.95 12.65
C PRO A 221 12.19 17.09 12.12
N ASN A 222 13.41 17.63 12.16
CA ASN A 222 14.63 16.91 11.81
C ASN A 222 15.08 15.99 12.95
N THR A 223 14.22 15.02 13.30
CA THR A 223 14.50 14.02 14.33
C THR A 223 14.45 12.63 13.72
N ARG A 224 15.39 11.76 14.07
CA ARG A 224 15.34 10.36 13.64
C ARG A 224 14.22 9.64 14.41
N PRO A 225 13.21 9.06 13.75
CA PRO A 225 12.20 8.25 14.45
C PRO A 225 12.83 7.04 15.13
N LYS A 226 12.40 6.72 16.36
CA LYS A 226 12.90 5.55 17.12
C LYS A 226 12.56 4.22 16.44
N ARG A 227 11.40 4.18 15.78
CA ARG A 227 10.89 3.06 15.01
C ARG A 227 10.35 3.62 13.69
N LEU A 228 10.65 2.93 12.61
CA LEU A 228 10.05 3.16 11.30
C LEU A 228 9.23 1.93 10.95
N ASP A 229 7.93 2.14 10.76
CA ASP A 229 7.09 1.21 10.02
C ASP A 229 7.53 1.19 8.57
N LYS A 230 7.47 0.00 7.96
CA LYS A 230 7.93 -0.26 6.59
C LYS A 230 6.96 0.29 5.57
N MET A 231 5.67 0.34 5.89
CA MET A 231 4.60 0.74 4.99
C MET A 231 4.15 2.19 5.22
N PRO A 232 4.28 3.07 4.22
CA PRO A 232 3.85 4.48 4.29
C PRO A 232 2.40 4.65 4.74
N LEU A 233 1.55 3.71 4.34
CA LEU A 233 0.11 3.77 4.59
C LEU A 233 -0.25 3.73 6.08
N LEU A 234 0.57 3.10 6.93
CA LEU A 234 0.37 3.11 8.38
C LEU A 234 0.48 4.52 8.97
N TYR A 235 1.41 5.35 8.47
CA TYR A 235 1.52 6.74 8.92
C TYR A 235 0.33 7.58 8.47
N VAL A 236 -0.23 7.28 7.28
CA VAL A 236 -1.44 7.94 6.80
C VAL A 236 -2.61 7.61 7.71
N PHE A 237 -2.80 6.34 8.09
CA PHE A 237 -3.84 5.95 9.04
C PHE A 237 -3.64 6.61 10.40
N ASP A 238 -2.42 6.61 10.94
CA ASP A 238 -2.11 7.26 12.21
C ASP A 238 -2.43 8.75 12.20
N LEU A 239 -2.24 9.41 11.06
CA LEU A 239 -2.62 10.81 10.90
C LEU A 239 -4.13 10.99 10.93
N PHE A 240 -4.88 10.24 10.12
CA PHE A 240 -6.34 10.38 10.07
C PHE A 240 -7.03 9.96 11.36
N ASP A 241 -6.50 8.95 12.05
CA ASP A 241 -7.05 8.49 13.33
C ASP A 241 -6.68 9.45 14.48
N SER A 242 -5.78 10.41 14.26
CA SER A 242 -5.38 11.46 15.22
C SER A 242 -6.07 12.82 15.02
N LEU A 243 -6.86 12.97 13.95
CA LEU A 243 -7.64 14.18 13.64
C LEU A 243 -9.02 14.12 14.32
#